data_AF-A0A7X7NI35-F1
#
_entry.id   AF-A0A7X7NI35-F1
#
_cell.length_a   1.000
_cell.length_b   1.000
_cell.length_c   1.000
_cell.angle_alpha   90.00
_cell.angle_beta   90.00
_cell.angle_gamma   90.00
#
_symmetry.space_group_name_H-M   'P 1'
#
loop_
_entity.id
_entity.type
_entity.pdbx_description
1 polymer ?
#
loop_
_entity_poly.entity_id
_entity_poly.type
_entity_poly.pdbx_seq_one_letter_code
_entity_poly.pdbx_strand_id
1 'polypeptide(L)'
;MMTDFRVTFFSALLLLITATLSAQIIDLSGMVKCKRGRPVIGASVSLASDGSVTAITDSSGGFQLKGELVAALRKRIPSSTPAIGFLNGRLRLVTTQPSPVSITVFSTSGRKIADQSIFIATTGTHLVTLPVENISAGYYLVRVEIAGTRLLSGYIPPKSGINSTSLKNQWTEQNAFTRTAATVAQIADDTIIVRAPGYEEGTFPITSYQKTDIAITLTPVSRLTAITRSCEGLMPPSVSGGQKGWGSRYWDCCKPHCSSPFNTKHLCANCDSSGFDEVPCYVKEGNEWSTWDKATESSCQGGIAYACYRHVPFAVCENLAYGYAAVPGSGESDLCGKCFQLDFDGGSSNNDVKAAHRMMKGKTMIVVASNIGHDVSGGQFDIMIPGGGLGAFRDGCKKQWGVDVDDQELVGNNLGGLISVCQSKHGWDADLEV
;
A
#
# COMPACT_ATOMS: atom_id res chain seq x y z
N MET A 1 9.70 -96.73 -13.41
CA MET A 1 9.37 -95.54 -14.21
C MET A 1 8.43 -94.70 -13.35
N MET A 2 9.00 -93.70 -12.67
CA MET A 2 8.32 -92.84 -11.69
C MET A 2 7.54 -91.74 -12.43
N THR A 3 6.36 -91.37 -11.94
CA THR A 3 5.75 -90.08 -12.28
C THR A 3 5.12 -89.47 -11.03
N ASP A 4 5.76 -88.39 -10.61
CA ASP A 4 5.49 -87.52 -9.47
C ASP A 4 4.17 -86.76 -9.57
N PHE A 5 3.50 -86.61 -8.42
CA PHE A 5 2.44 -85.65 -8.18
C PHE A 5 3.07 -84.31 -7.80
N ARG A 6 2.88 -83.25 -8.59
CA ARG A 6 3.28 -81.88 -8.22
C ARG A 6 2.07 -80.95 -8.14
N VAL A 7 1.78 -80.55 -6.91
CA VAL A 7 0.93 -79.42 -6.52
C VAL A 7 1.59 -78.12 -6.98
N THR A 8 0.85 -77.24 -7.65
CA THR A 8 1.29 -75.86 -7.95
C THR A 8 0.41 -74.88 -7.20
N PHE A 9 0.98 -74.27 -6.15
CA PHE A 9 0.43 -73.11 -5.46
C PHE A 9 0.72 -71.85 -6.30
N PHE A 10 -0.33 -71.10 -6.66
CA PHE A 10 -0.19 -69.74 -7.20
C PHE A 10 0.09 -68.78 -6.05
N SER A 11 1.31 -68.27 -5.95
CA SER A 11 1.65 -67.12 -5.09
C SER A 11 1.51 -65.82 -5.90
N ALA A 12 0.43 -65.07 -5.65
CA ALA A 12 0.29 -63.70 -6.14
C ALA A 12 1.14 -62.77 -5.25
N LEU A 13 2.27 -62.29 -5.78
CA LEU A 13 3.11 -61.28 -5.13
C LEU A 13 2.46 -59.90 -5.30
N LEU A 14 1.77 -59.43 -4.26
CA LEU A 14 1.23 -58.06 -4.19
C LEU A 14 2.38 -57.09 -3.86
N LEU A 15 2.96 -56.46 -4.89
CA LEU A 15 3.89 -55.34 -4.74
C LEU A 15 3.12 -54.10 -4.23
N LEU A 16 3.11 -53.91 -2.91
CA LEU A 16 2.76 -52.65 -2.28
C LEU A 16 3.83 -51.60 -2.62
N ILE A 17 3.59 -50.82 -3.67
CA ILE A 17 4.33 -49.59 -3.94
C ILE A 17 3.85 -48.56 -2.90
N THR A 18 4.58 -48.43 -1.79
CA THR A 18 4.41 -47.28 -0.89
C THR A 18 4.99 -46.05 -1.57
N ALA A 19 4.13 -45.20 -2.12
CA ALA A 19 4.53 -43.86 -2.55
C ALA A 19 4.85 -43.04 -1.30
N THR A 20 6.12 -42.88 -0.96
CA THR A 20 6.56 -41.90 0.04
C THR A 20 6.35 -40.51 -0.55
N LEU A 21 5.28 -39.84 -0.14
CA LEU A 21 5.05 -38.42 -0.40
C LEU A 21 6.10 -37.64 0.39
N SER A 22 7.20 -37.23 -0.25
CA SER A 22 8.13 -36.28 0.37
C SER A 22 7.44 -34.91 0.42
N ALA A 23 7.22 -34.37 1.61
CA ALA A 23 6.84 -32.97 1.78
C ALA A 23 8.04 -32.08 1.38
N GLN A 24 7.79 -30.98 0.69
CA GLN A 24 8.84 -30.03 0.32
C GLN A 24 8.94 -28.97 1.43
N ILE A 25 10.10 -28.88 2.08
CA ILE A 25 10.34 -27.94 3.18
C ILE A 25 10.56 -26.54 2.61
N ILE A 26 9.86 -25.56 3.18
CA ILE A 26 9.99 -24.12 2.92
C ILE A 26 10.82 -23.50 4.04
N ASP A 27 11.90 -22.83 3.66
CA ASP A 27 12.70 -21.96 4.51
C ASP A 27 13.21 -20.76 3.68
N LEU A 28 12.41 -19.69 3.71
CA LEU A 28 12.71 -18.45 3.00
C LEU A 28 12.90 -17.32 4.00
N SER A 29 13.95 -16.53 3.86
CA SER A 29 14.19 -15.38 4.74
C SER A 29 14.72 -14.18 3.99
N GLY A 30 14.50 -13.00 4.56
CA GLY A 30 14.87 -11.75 3.91
C GLY A 30 14.42 -10.51 4.66
N MET A 31 14.47 -9.37 3.97
CA MET A 31 14.05 -8.07 4.46
C MET A 31 13.08 -7.39 3.50
N VAL A 32 12.10 -6.70 4.08
CA VAL A 32 11.17 -5.80 3.37
C VAL A 32 11.51 -4.36 3.74
N LYS A 33 11.83 -3.55 2.72
CA LYS A 33 12.14 -2.12 2.86
C LYS A 33 11.26 -1.29 1.96
N CYS A 34 11.05 -0.02 2.29
CA CYS A 34 10.43 0.93 1.37
C CYS A 34 11.45 1.44 0.34
N LYS A 35 10.99 2.11 -0.72
CA LYS A 35 11.87 2.77 -1.72
C LYS A 35 12.93 3.71 -1.12
N ARG A 36 12.68 4.28 0.07
CA ARG A 36 13.64 5.13 0.81
C ARG A 36 14.63 4.33 1.67
N GLY A 37 14.65 3.01 1.58
CA GLY A 37 15.57 2.13 2.32
C GLY A 37 15.19 1.85 3.78
N ARG A 38 14.11 2.46 4.30
CA ARG A 38 13.62 2.20 5.68
C ARG A 38 12.91 0.85 5.77
N PRO A 39 13.06 0.10 6.87
CA PRO A 39 12.28 -1.11 7.15
C PRO A 39 10.77 -0.90 7.04
N VAL A 40 10.06 -1.89 6.51
CA VAL A 40 8.59 -1.95 6.60
C VAL A 40 8.23 -2.93 7.72
N ILE A 41 7.70 -2.40 8.82
CA ILE A 41 7.35 -3.16 10.03
C ILE A 41 5.91 -3.68 9.92
N GLY A 42 5.65 -4.91 10.34
CA GLY A 42 4.29 -5.47 10.36
C GLY A 42 3.71 -5.82 8.99
N ALA A 43 4.55 -5.93 7.95
CA ALA A 43 4.12 -6.38 6.63
C ALA A 43 3.80 -7.88 6.68
N SER A 44 2.65 -8.26 6.14
CA SER A 44 2.29 -9.66 5.93
C SER A 44 3.03 -10.19 4.71
N VAL A 45 3.74 -11.31 4.88
CA VAL A 45 4.48 -12.01 3.83
C VAL A 45 3.86 -13.40 3.68
N SER A 46 3.56 -13.84 2.46
CA SER A 46 2.94 -15.15 2.20
C SER A 46 3.42 -15.76 0.89
N LEU A 47 3.26 -17.07 0.71
CA LEU A 47 3.47 -17.73 -0.59
C LEU A 47 2.19 -17.73 -1.43
N ALA A 48 2.34 -17.51 -2.74
CA ALA A 48 1.22 -17.54 -3.68
C ALA A 48 0.65 -18.94 -3.88
N SER A 49 1.49 -19.99 -3.82
CA SER A 49 1.03 -21.38 -3.94
C SER A 49 0.25 -21.86 -2.72
N ASP A 50 0.56 -21.32 -1.54
CA ASP A 50 -0.06 -21.69 -0.26
C ASP A 50 -0.08 -20.47 0.68
N GLY A 51 -1.23 -19.79 0.68
CA GLY A 51 -1.46 -18.62 1.53
C GLY A 51 -1.54 -18.92 3.03
N SER A 52 -1.44 -20.19 3.47
CA SER A 52 -1.33 -20.54 4.88
C SER A 52 0.09 -20.38 5.42
N VAL A 53 1.10 -20.46 4.55
CA VAL A 53 2.50 -20.20 4.91
C VAL A 53 2.70 -18.69 4.94
N THR A 54 2.71 -18.12 6.15
CA THR A 54 2.76 -16.67 6.36
C THR A 54 3.82 -16.29 7.39
N ALA A 55 4.30 -15.05 7.28
CA ALA A 55 5.18 -14.40 8.22
C ALA A 55 4.81 -12.92 8.36
N ILE A 56 5.25 -12.30 9.43
CA ILE A 56 5.10 -10.85 9.65
C ILE A 56 6.49 -10.27 9.81
N THR A 57 6.75 -9.12 9.18
CA THR A 57 8.04 -8.46 9.33
C THR A 57 8.25 -7.86 10.72
N ASP A 58 9.45 -8.03 11.25
CA ASP A 58 9.87 -7.47 12.54
C ASP A 58 10.23 -5.97 12.46
N SER A 59 10.77 -5.41 13.56
CA SER A 59 11.19 -4.00 13.64
C SER A 59 12.33 -3.63 12.69
N SER A 60 13.12 -4.60 12.23
CA SER A 60 14.16 -4.44 11.22
C SER A 60 13.64 -4.64 9.80
N GLY A 61 12.37 -5.02 9.65
CA GLY A 61 11.75 -5.39 8.37
C GLY A 61 12.09 -6.82 7.95
N GLY A 62 12.73 -7.61 8.82
CA GLY A 62 13.11 -8.99 8.57
C GLY A 62 11.90 -9.93 8.58
N PHE A 63 11.90 -10.94 7.72
CA PHE A 63 10.89 -12.01 7.72
C PHE A 63 11.54 -13.39 7.59
N GLN A 64 10.85 -14.41 8.09
CA GLN A 64 11.16 -15.82 7.84
C GLN A 64 9.87 -16.62 7.61
N LEU A 65 9.73 -17.17 6.40
CA LEU A 65 8.66 -18.09 6.03
C LEU A 65 9.16 -19.53 6.19
N LYS A 66 8.51 -20.28 7.08
CA LYS A 66 8.76 -21.70 7.31
C LYS A 66 7.47 -22.50 7.10
N GLY A 67 7.57 -23.66 6.46
CA GLY A 67 6.42 -24.52 6.21
C GLY A 67 6.79 -25.81 5.50
N GLU A 68 5.78 -26.65 5.26
CA GLU A 68 5.93 -27.91 4.51
C GLU A 68 4.83 -27.99 3.47
N LEU A 69 5.20 -28.08 2.19
CA LEU A 69 4.28 -28.40 1.10
C LEU A 69 4.10 -29.90 1.05
N VAL A 70 3.02 -30.39 1.66
CA VAL A 70 2.57 -31.76 1.42
C VAL A 70 1.96 -31.79 0.02
N ALA A 71 2.29 -32.80 -0.79
CA ALA A 71 1.60 -33.08 -2.05
C ALA A 71 0.16 -33.60 -1.79
N ALA A 72 -0.62 -32.83 -1.02
CA ALA A 72 -2.05 -32.98 -0.91
C ALA A 72 -2.65 -32.39 -2.19
N LEU A 73 -3.59 -33.13 -2.80
CA LEU A 73 -4.48 -32.69 -3.87
C LEU A 73 -4.63 -31.17 -3.87
N ARG A 74 -4.13 -30.50 -4.92
CA ARG A 74 -4.27 -29.06 -5.17
C ARG A 74 -5.70 -28.63 -4.84
N LYS A 75 -5.95 -28.17 -3.61
CA LYS A 75 -7.18 -27.49 -3.26
C LYS A 75 -7.12 -26.20 -4.05
N ARG A 76 -7.99 -26.10 -5.06
CA ARG A 76 -8.21 -24.84 -5.77
C ARG A 76 -8.48 -23.79 -4.72
N ILE A 77 -7.53 -22.87 -4.56
CA ILE A 77 -7.76 -21.64 -3.81
C ILE A 77 -8.91 -20.92 -4.54
N PRO A 78 -10.03 -20.60 -3.87
CA PRO A 78 -10.90 -19.55 -4.34
C PRO A 78 -10.15 -18.24 -4.07
N SER A 79 -9.41 -17.71 -5.06
CA SER A 79 -8.76 -16.41 -4.89
C SER A 79 -9.81 -15.32 -5.07
N SER A 80 -9.92 -14.42 -4.10
CA SER A 80 -10.69 -13.18 -4.19
C SER A 80 -9.94 -12.09 -4.97
N THR A 81 -8.70 -12.37 -5.41
CA THR A 81 -7.85 -11.47 -6.20
C THR A 81 -7.48 -12.08 -7.55
N PRO A 82 -7.45 -11.26 -8.62
CA PRO A 82 -6.98 -11.71 -9.92
C PRO A 82 -5.48 -11.98 -9.90
N ALA A 83 -5.05 -13.05 -10.57
CA ALA A 83 -3.66 -13.50 -10.57
C ALA A 83 -3.23 -13.95 -11.97
N ILE A 84 -1.94 -13.83 -12.28
CA ILE A 84 -1.35 -14.30 -13.53
C ILE A 84 -0.17 -15.25 -13.27
N GLY A 85 0.05 -16.17 -14.19
CA GLY A 85 1.20 -17.09 -14.20
C GLY A 85 1.30 -17.80 -15.54
N PHE A 86 2.16 -18.81 -15.65
CA PHE A 86 2.30 -19.61 -16.87
C PHE A 86 2.00 -21.08 -16.61
N LEU A 87 1.30 -21.71 -17.55
CA LEU A 87 1.03 -23.14 -17.56
C LEU A 87 1.22 -23.66 -18.98
N ASN A 88 2.13 -24.62 -19.17
CA ASN A 88 2.44 -25.22 -20.47
C ASN A 88 2.75 -24.16 -21.57
N GLY A 89 3.50 -23.10 -21.23
CA GLY A 89 3.87 -22.03 -22.16
C GLY A 89 2.75 -21.05 -22.52
N ARG A 90 1.55 -21.20 -21.93
CA ARG A 90 0.41 -20.28 -22.08
C ARG A 90 0.22 -19.45 -20.82
N LEU A 91 -0.23 -18.20 -21.00
CA LEU A 91 -0.54 -17.30 -19.90
C LEU A 91 -1.79 -17.80 -19.19
N ARG A 92 -1.66 -18.19 -17.92
CA ARG A 92 -2.77 -18.48 -17.03
C ARG A 92 -3.19 -17.18 -16.35
N LEU A 93 -4.44 -16.79 -16.52
CA LEU A 93 -5.05 -15.66 -15.81
C LEU A 93 -6.24 -16.15 -14.99
N VAL A 94 -6.40 -15.59 -13.80
CA VAL A 94 -7.54 -15.87 -12.91
C VAL A 94 -8.29 -14.57 -12.70
N THR A 95 -9.59 -14.58 -12.99
CA THR A 95 -10.50 -13.43 -12.84
C THR A 95 -11.64 -13.81 -11.90
N THR A 96 -11.94 -12.93 -10.96
CA THR A 96 -12.96 -13.16 -9.92
C THR A 96 -14.34 -12.61 -10.30
N GLN A 97 -14.36 -11.67 -11.25
CA GLN A 97 -15.54 -11.12 -11.90
C GLN A 97 -15.25 -10.88 -13.38
N PRO A 98 -16.27 -10.75 -14.26
CA PRO A 98 -16.07 -10.36 -15.64
C PRO A 98 -15.24 -9.07 -15.70
N SER A 99 -14.05 -9.15 -16.30
CA SER A 99 -13.06 -8.07 -16.25
C SER A 99 -12.47 -7.83 -17.62
N PRO A 100 -12.28 -6.56 -18.05
CA PRO A 100 -11.52 -6.27 -19.25
C PRO A 100 -10.05 -6.61 -19.00
N VAL A 101 -9.44 -7.31 -19.95
CA VAL A 101 -8.06 -7.78 -19.91
C VAL A 101 -7.31 -7.29 -21.14
N SER A 102 -6.13 -6.69 -20.94
CA SER A 102 -5.15 -6.44 -22.00
C SER A 102 -3.83 -7.11 -21.68
N ILE A 103 -3.10 -7.54 -22.72
CA ILE A 103 -1.83 -8.26 -22.57
C ILE A 103 -0.81 -7.63 -23.50
N THR A 104 0.31 -7.17 -22.95
CA THR A 104 1.42 -6.59 -23.71
C THR A 104 2.71 -7.34 -23.38
N VAL A 105 3.47 -7.71 -24.41
CA VAL A 105 4.77 -8.37 -24.28
C VAL A 105 5.88 -7.38 -24.63
N PHE A 106 6.93 -7.34 -23.82
CA PHE A 106 8.09 -6.47 -23.97
C PHE A 106 9.38 -7.27 -24.04
N SER A 107 10.39 -6.75 -24.74
CA SER A 107 11.77 -7.21 -24.63
C SER A 107 12.37 -6.81 -23.28
N THR A 108 13.53 -7.38 -22.95
CA THR A 108 14.36 -6.96 -21.80
C THR A 108 14.81 -5.51 -21.87
N SER A 109 14.87 -4.92 -23.07
CA SER A 109 15.16 -3.49 -23.29
C SER A 109 13.93 -2.59 -23.18
N GLY A 110 12.75 -3.12 -22.85
CA GLY A 110 11.50 -2.37 -22.70
C GLY A 110 10.77 -2.06 -24.01
N ARG A 111 11.24 -2.58 -25.15
CA ARG A 111 10.54 -2.42 -26.44
C ARG A 111 9.30 -3.30 -26.46
N LYS A 112 8.15 -2.75 -26.87
CA LYS A 112 6.92 -3.53 -27.10
C LYS A 112 7.13 -4.50 -28.26
N ILE A 113 6.95 -5.80 -28.00
CA ILE A 113 7.14 -6.91 -28.95
C ILE A 113 5.79 -7.38 -29.49
N ALA A 114 4.80 -7.51 -28.62
CA ALA A 114 3.45 -7.91 -29.02
C ALA A 114 2.41 -7.29 -28.10
N ASP A 115 1.18 -7.17 -28.58
CA ASP A 115 0.08 -6.55 -27.85
C ASP A 115 -1.21 -7.25 -28.27
N GLN A 116 -2.06 -7.59 -27.30
CA GLN A 116 -3.35 -8.20 -27.55
C GLN A 116 -4.44 -7.20 -27.23
N SER A 117 -5.39 -7.06 -28.17
CA SER A 117 -6.57 -6.23 -28.02
C SER A 117 -7.32 -6.57 -26.74
N ILE A 118 -7.91 -5.53 -26.11
CA ILE A 118 -8.70 -5.68 -24.89
C ILE A 118 -9.83 -6.69 -25.15
N PHE A 119 -9.96 -7.68 -24.28
CA PHE A 119 -11.07 -8.64 -24.29
C PHE A 119 -11.67 -8.77 -22.89
N ILE A 120 -12.92 -9.19 -22.79
CA ILE A 120 -13.57 -9.40 -21.49
C ILE A 120 -13.37 -10.87 -21.08
N ALA A 121 -12.61 -11.11 -20.02
CA ALA A 121 -12.48 -12.43 -19.42
C ALA A 121 -13.63 -12.65 -18.43
N THR A 122 -14.38 -13.74 -18.58
CA THR A 122 -15.42 -14.13 -17.62
C THR A 122 -14.80 -14.54 -16.27
N THR A 123 -15.57 -14.73 -15.22
CA THR A 123 -15.04 -15.28 -13.96
C THR A 123 -14.43 -16.67 -14.18
N GLY A 124 -13.28 -16.94 -13.58
CA GLY A 124 -12.61 -18.25 -13.60
C GLY A 124 -11.14 -18.18 -14.02
N THR A 125 -10.56 -19.36 -14.30
CA THR A 125 -9.19 -19.47 -14.82
C THR A 125 -9.24 -19.57 -16.34
N HIS A 126 -8.49 -18.73 -17.04
CA HIS A 126 -8.34 -18.76 -18.49
C HIS A 126 -6.88 -19.04 -18.88
N LEU A 127 -6.72 -19.69 -20.02
CA LEU A 127 -5.41 -19.92 -20.63
C LEU A 127 -5.36 -19.14 -21.95
N VAL A 128 -4.51 -18.12 -22.00
CA VAL A 128 -4.34 -17.26 -23.16
C VAL A 128 -3.03 -17.61 -23.85
N THR A 129 -3.11 -17.81 -25.16
CA THR A 129 -1.92 -17.94 -26.01
C THR A 129 -1.39 -16.55 -26.30
N LEU A 130 -0.13 -16.29 -25.96
CA LEU A 130 0.49 -15.01 -26.24
C LEU A 130 0.70 -14.84 -27.76
N PRO A 131 0.50 -13.62 -28.32
CA PRO A 131 0.67 -13.35 -29.74
C PRO A 131 2.16 -13.23 -30.12
N VAL A 132 2.91 -14.31 -29.94
CA VAL A 132 4.39 -14.32 -30.00
C VAL A 132 4.94 -15.42 -30.93
N GLU A 133 4.20 -15.75 -31.98
CA GLU A 133 4.49 -16.90 -32.86
C GLU A 133 5.86 -16.87 -33.55
N ASN A 134 6.51 -15.69 -33.63
CA ASN A 134 7.80 -15.50 -34.33
C ASN A 134 8.87 -14.79 -33.48
N ILE A 135 8.82 -14.90 -32.15
CA ILE A 135 9.84 -14.28 -31.30
C ILE A 135 11.04 -15.20 -31.11
N SER A 136 12.25 -14.63 -31.13
CA SER A 136 13.49 -15.38 -30.91
C SER A 136 13.51 -16.00 -29.51
N ALA A 137 14.23 -17.13 -29.36
CA ALA A 137 14.49 -17.69 -28.04
C ALA A 137 15.14 -16.62 -27.13
N GLY A 138 14.56 -16.36 -25.96
CA GLY A 138 14.99 -15.27 -25.08
C GLY A 138 14.03 -15.07 -23.91
N TYR A 139 14.37 -14.12 -23.03
CA TYR A 139 13.53 -13.71 -21.90
C TYR A 139 12.71 -12.48 -22.28
N TYR A 140 11.43 -12.46 -21.91
CA TYR A 140 10.49 -11.40 -22.21
C TYR A 140 9.68 -11.03 -20.96
N LEU A 141 9.16 -9.80 -20.93
CA LEU A 141 8.27 -9.33 -19.86
C LEU A 141 6.84 -9.28 -20.40
N VAL A 142 5.90 -9.89 -19.68
CA VAL A 142 4.48 -9.90 -20.02
C VAL A 142 3.75 -9.07 -18.99
N ARG A 143 3.12 -7.99 -19.46
CA ARG A 143 2.24 -7.14 -18.68
C ARG A 143 0.80 -7.52 -18.99
N VAL A 144 0.03 -7.82 -17.97
CA VAL A 144 -1.40 -8.09 -18.06
C VAL A 144 -2.13 -7.02 -17.26
N GLU A 145 -3.06 -6.31 -17.88
CA GLU A 145 -3.92 -5.35 -17.18
C GLU A 145 -5.31 -5.97 -17.02
N ILE A 146 -5.79 -6.14 -15.79
CA ILE A 146 -7.11 -6.71 -15.47
C ILE A 146 -7.90 -5.64 -14.72
N ALA A 147 -8.98 -5.13 -15.33
CA ALA A 147 -9.80 -4.06 -14.74
C ALA A 147 -8.95 -2.86 -14.22
N GLY A 148 -7.93 -2.46 -15.00
CA GLY A 148 -6.99 -1.39 -14.63
C GLY A 148 -5.84 -1.81 -13.71
N THR A 149 -5.86 -3.02 -13.14
CA THR A 149 -4.76 -3.56 -12.31
C THR A 149 -3.66 -4.14 -13.19
N ARG A 150 -2.43 -3.62 -13.08
CA ARG A 150 -1.29 -4.10 -13.88
C ARG A 150 -0.50 -5.18 -13.13
N LEU A 151 -0.38 -6.34 -13.76
CA LEU A 151 0.39 -7.48 -13.30
C LEU A 151 1.52 -7.76 -14.28
N LEU A 152 2.72 -8.07 -13.78
CA LEU A 152 3.89 -8.35 -14.59
C LEU A 152 4.38 -9.78 -14.33
N SER A 153 4.77 -10.49 -15.38
CA SER A 153 5.35 -11.82 -15.28
C SER A 153 6.41 -12.04 -16.36
N GLY A 154 7.48 -12.77 -16.02
CA GLY A 154 8.51 -13.15 -16.98
C GLY A 154 8.03 -14.28 -17.89
N TYR A 155 8.44 -14.26 -19.16
CA TYR A 155 8.09 -15.27 -20.15
C TYR A 155 9.31 -15.73 -20.95
N ILE A 156 9.45 -17.05 -21.09
CA ILE A 156 10.45 -17.70 -21.94
C ILE A 156 9.71 -18.53 -22.99
N PRO A 157 9.82 -18.23 -24.29
CA PRO A 157 9.10 -18.94 -25.34
C PRO A 157 9.63 -20.37 -25.47
N PRO A 158 8.75 -21.35 -25.75
CA PRO A 158 9.19 -22.69 -26.13
C PRO A 158 9.99 -22.61 -27.44
N LYS A 159 11.11 -23.36 -27.55
CA LYS A 159 11.93 -23.39 -28.77
C LYS A 159 11.08 -23.80 -29.98
N SER A 160 11.08 -22.98 -31.03
CA SER A 160 10.40 -23.29 -32.30
C SER A 160 11.01 -24.54 -32.94
N GLY A 161 10.23 -25.60 -33.12
CA GLY A 161 10.68 -26.77 -33.87
C GLY A 161 10.03 -28.12 -33.54
N ILE A 162 9.09 -28.24 -32.59
CA ILE A 162 8.38 -29.50 -32.36
C ILE A 162 6.88 -29.26 -32.43
N ASN A 163 6.32 -29.47 -33.61
CA ASN A 163 4.88 -29.64 -33.79
C ASN A 163 4.46 -30.93 -33.06
N SER A 164 3.42 -30.80 -32.23
CA SER A 164 2.76 -31.91 -31.59
C SER A 164 2.00 -32.72 -32.64
N THR A 165 2.61 -33.79 -33.14
CA THR A 165 1.88 -34.94 -33.70
C THR A 165 2.57 -36.22 -33.27
N SER A 166 1.80 -37.03 -32.52
CA SER A 166 1.97 -38.47 -32.29
C SER A 166 3.20 -39.11 -32.94
N LEU A 167 4.24 -39.34 -32.15
CA LEU A 167 5.19 -40.40 -32.42
C LEU A 167 5.10 -41.38 -31.28
N LYS A 168 4.50 -42.54 -31.57
CA LYS A 168 4.64 -43.75 -30.78
C LYS A 168 6.14 -43.98 -30.57
N ASN A 169 6.60 -43.87 -29.34
CA ASN A 169 7.97 -44.23 -28.97
C ASN A 169 8.13 -45.76 -29.05
N GLN A 170 8.40 -46.27 -30.24
CA GLN A 170 9.51 -47.22 -30.37
C GLN A 170 10.76 -46.37 -30.52
N TRP A 171 11.76 -46.53 -29.65
CA TRP A 171 13.20 -46.47 -29.93
C TRP A 171 13.93 -46.65 -28.60
N THR A 172 14.32 -47.92 -28.39
CA THR A 172 15.61 -48.39 -27.85
C THR A 172 16.19 -47.72 -26.60
N GLU A 173 16.15 -48.50 -25.53
CA GLU A 173 17.15 -48.58 -24.47
C GLU A 173 18.58 -48.38 -25.02
N GLN A 174 19.23 -47.25 -24.74
CA GLN A 174 20.69 -47.23 -24.50
C GLN A 174 21.29 -45.89 -24.07
N ASN A 175 20.56 -44.77 -24.09
CA ASN A 175 21.07 -43.51 -23.50
C ASN A 175 20.08 -42.90 -22.50
N ALA A 176 19.75 -43.70 -21.48
CA ALA A 176 19.18 -43.19 -20.25
C ALA A 176 20.26 -42.42 -19.49
N PHE A 177 20.35 -41.10 -19.69
CA PHE A 177 20.86 -40.24 -18.62
C PHE A 177 19.72 -40.16 -17.60
N THR A 178 19.81 -41.03 -16.60
CA THR A 178 18.87 -41.16 -15.49
C THR A 178 18.81 -39.82 -14.75
N ARG A 179 17.92 -38.93 -15.17
CA ARG A 179 17.49 -37.81 -14.35
C ARG A 179 16.62 -38.41 -13.25
N THR A 180 17.26 -38.74 -12.14
CA THR A 180 16.61 -39.20 -10.92
C THR A 180 15.55 -38.17 -10.51
N ALA A 181 14.36 -38.65 -10.14
CA ALA A 181 13.21 -37.85 -9.72
C ALA A 181 13.52 -36.81 -8.62
N ALA A 182 14.64 -36.96 -7.90
CA ALA A 182 15.16 -36.00 -6.95
C ALA A 182 15.47 -34.60 -7.53
N THR A 183 15.79 -34.49 -8.83
CA THR A 183 16.12 -33.19 -9.46
C THR A 183 14.92 -32.42 -10.00
N VAL A 184 13.75 -33.04 -10.14
CA VAL A 184 12.51 -32.39 -10.60
C VAL A 184 11.70 -31.80 -9.43
N ALA A 185 11.91 -32.31 -8.20
CA ALA A 185 11.21 -31.84 -7.00
C ALA A 185 11.77 -30.54 -6.38
N GLN A 186 12.84 -29.94 -6.90
CA GLN A 186 13.51 -28.78 -6.29
C GLN A 186 13.37 -27.46 -7.05
N ILE A 187 12.73 -27.43 -8.22
CA ILE A 187 12.45 -26.16 -8.92
C ILE A 187 11.08 -25.67 -8.43
N ALA A 188 11.09 -24.74 -7.48
CA ALA A 188 9.88 -24.10 -6.99
C ALA A 188 9.60 -22.86 -7.86
N ASP A 189 8.68 -22.94 -8.82
CA ASP A 189 8.18 -21.76 -9.52
C ASP A 189 7.04 -21.13 -8.71
N ASP A 190 7.36 -20.23 -7.79
CA ASP A 190 6.40 -19.62 -6.89
C ASP A 190 6.69 -18.13 -6.66
N THR A 191 5.86 -17.44 -5.90
CA THR A 191 5.96 -16.00 -5.66
C THR A 191 5.66 -15.69 -4.20
N ILE A 192 6.54 -14.91 -3.58
CA ILE A 192 6.26 -14.29 -2.29
C ILE A 192 5.40 -13.06 -2.55
N ILE A 193 4.29 -12.95 -1.82
CA ILE A 193 3.40 -11.79 -1.82
C ILE A 193 3.62 -11.05 -0.50
N VAL A 194 3.76 -9.72 -0.57
CA VAL A 194 3.95 -8.87 0.60
C VAL A 194 2.89 -7.78 0.62
N ARG A 195 2.17 -7.67 1.74
CA ARG A 195 1.12 -6.67 1.96
C ARG A 195 1.45 -5.85 3.20
N ALA A 196 1.44 -4.53 3.07
CA ALA A 196 1.58 -3.61 4.19
C ALA A 196 0.63 -2.42 4.02
N PRO A 197 -0.05 -1.95 5.07
CA PRO A 197 -0.86 -0.74 5.00
C PRO A 197 -0.05 0.46 4.47
N GLY A 198 -0.61 1.20 3.51
CA GLY A 198 0.05 2.35 2.89
C GLY A 198 1.07 2.01 1.79
N TYR A 199 1.21 0.74 1.42
CA TYR A 199 2.07 0.28 0.32
C TYR A 199 1.27 -0.48 -0.74
N GLU A 200 1.72 -0.37 -1.98
CA GLU A 200 1.28 -1.26 -3.07
C GLU A 200 1.72 -2.70 -2.75
N GLU A 201 0.94 -3.68 -3.19
CA GLU A 201 1.26 -5.09 -3.01
C GLU A 201 2.60 -5.44 -3.69
N GLY A 202 3.54 -5.95 -2.91
CA GLY A 202 4.82 -6.40 -3.40
C GLY A 202 4.74 -7.85 -3.85
N THR A 203 5.38 -8.17 -4.97
CA THR A 203 5.57 -9.56 -5.42
C THR A 203 7.05 -9.82 -5.66
N PHE A 204 7.52 -11.00 -5.24
CA PHE A 204 8.90 -11.43 -5.42
C PHE A 204 8.94 -12.88 -5.90
N PRO A 205 9.33 -13.14 -7.17
CA PRO A 205 9.41 -14.49 -7.68
C PRO A 205 10.54 -15.27 -7.00
N ILE A 206 10.27 -16.52 -6.67
CA ILE A 206 11.26 -17.47 -6.15
C ILE A 206 11.35 -18.66 -7.09
N THR A 207 12.56 -19.21 -7.20
CA THR A 207 12.88 -20.41 -7.99
C THR A 207 13.24 -21.61 -7.10
N SER A 208 13.26 -21.40 -5.77
CA SER A 208 13.63 -22.36 -4.73
C SER A 208 12.88 -22.00 -3.45
N TYR A 209 12.39 -23.01 -2.72
CA TYR A 209 11.81 -22.86 -1.38
C TYR A 209 12.86 -22.79 -0.26
N GLN A 210 14.14 -22.91 -0.60
CA GLN A 210 15.26 -22.65 0.31
C GLN A 210 16.08 -21.49 -0.24
N LYS A 211 15.91 -20.30 0.36
CA LYS A 211 16.59 -19.08 -0.05
C LYS A 211 16.62 -18.05 1.10
N THR A 212 17.81 -17.57 1.41
CA THR A 212 18.03 -16.49 2.37
C THR A 212 18.28 -15.16 1.64
N ASP A 213 18.38 -14.07 2.42
CA ASP A 213 18.79 -12.74 1.95
C ASP A 213 17.90 -12.15 0.85
N ILE A 214 16.61 -12.51 0.86
CA ILE A 214 15.62 -11.97 -0.07
C ILE A 214 15.40 -10.48 0.25
N ALA A 215 15.66 -9.60 -0.71
CA ALA A 215 15.42 -8.17 -0.57
C ALA A 215 14.16 -7.76 -1.34
N ILE A 216 13.09 -7.39 -0.62
CA ILE A 216 11.83 -6.92 -1.21
C ILE A 216 11.71 -5.43 -0.95
N THR A 217 11.47 -4.66 -2.01
CA THR A 217 11.22 -3.22 -1.90
C THR A 217 9.75 -2.93 -2.17
N LEU A 218 9.04 -2.34 -1.21
CA LEU A 218 7.66 -1.88 -1.38
C LEU A 218 7.59 -0.43 -1.83
N THR A 219 6.67 -0.18 -2.75
CA THR A 219 6.32 1.17 -3.22
C THR A 219 5.18 1.69 -2.36
N PRO A 220 5.32 2.85 -1.71
CA PRO A 220 4.19 3.49 -1.05
C PRO A 220 3.07 3.74 -2.06
N VAL A 221 1.81 3.49 -1.68
CA VAL A 221 0.68 3.87 -2.54
C VAL A 221 0.77 5.37 -2.79
N SER A 222 0.75 5.76 -4.07
CA SER A 222 0.80 7.19 -4.41
C SER A 222 -0.38 7.91 -3.78
N ARG A 223 -0.10 8.95 -2.97
CA ARG A 223 -1.15 9.84 -2.45
C ARG A 223 -1.94 10.54 -3.56
N LEU A 224 -1.38 10.60 -4.78
CA LEU A 224 -2.04 11.16 -5.96
C LEU A 224 -3.16 10.27 -6.50
N THR A 225 -3.09 8.95 -6.30
CA THR A 225 -4.14 8.04 -6.78
C THR A 225 -5.48 8.35 -6.14
N ALA A 226 -5.48 8.78 -4.87
CA ALA A 226 -6.69 9.21 -4.19
C ALA A 226 -7.21 10.57 -4.71
N ILE A 227 -6.33 11.46 -5.18
CA ILE A 227 -6.71 12.77 -5.73
C ILE A 227 -7.45 12.64 -7.06
N THR A 228 -7.22 11.55 -7.81
CA THR A 228 -7.82 11.35 -9.14
C THR A 228 -8.86 10.23 -9.20
N ARG A 229 -9.15 9.54 -8.08
CA ARG A 229 -10.14 8.45 -8.08
C ARG A 229 -11.56 8.99 -7.93
N SER A 230 -12.51 8.32 -8.59
CA SER A 230 -13.95 8.59 -8.47
C SER A 230 -14.45 8.53 -7.02
N CYS A 231 -15.44 9.36 -6.71
CA CYS A 231 -16.10 9.42 -5.40
C CYS A 231 -17.40 8.59 -5.31
N GLU A 232 -17.67 7.71 -6.27
CA GLU A 232 -18.89 6.89 -6.27
C GLU A 232 -19.03 6.09 -4.97
N GLY A 233 -20.13 6.31 -4.25
CA GLY A 233 -20.41 5.66 -2.96
C GLY A 233 -19.56 6.12 -1.77
N LEU A 234 -18.69 7.13 -1.95
CA LEU A 234 -17.79 7.63 -0.90
C LEU A 234 -18.20 9.00 -0.34
N MET A 235 -19.02 9.76 -1.07
CA MET A 235 -19.42 11.11 -0.65
C MET A 235 -20.31 11.07 0.61
N PRO A 236 -20.06 11.96 1.60
CA PRO A 236 -20.94 12.09 2.74
C PRO A 236 -22.31 12.64 2.34
N PRO A 237 -23.36 12.43 3.16
CA PRO A 237 -24.66 13.04 2.94
C PRO A 237 -24.56 14.57 3.01
N SER A 238 -25.43 15.26 2.27
CA SER A 238 -25.52 16.72 2.36
C SER A 238 -25.95 17.16 3.76
N VAL A 239 -25.31 18.21 4.28
CA VAL A 239 -25.67 18.79 5.58
C VAL A 239 -26.75 19.86 5.39
N SER A 240 -27.85 19.74 6.14
CA SER A 240 -28.89 20.77 6.21
C SER A 240 -28.60 21.77 7.33
N GLY A 241 -28.74 23.08 7.08
CA GLY A 241 -28.58 24.12 8.11
C GLY A 241 -27.14 24.59 8.35
N GLY A 242 -26.22 24.31 7.43
CA GLY A 242 -24.84 24.83 7.48
C GLY A 242 -24.77 26.36 7.40
N GLN A 243 -23.71 26.93 7.98
CA GLN A 243 -23.42 28.35 7.93
C GLN A 243 -22.31 28.65 6.91
N LYS A 244 -22.28 29.88 6.39
CA LYS A 244 -21.15 30.33 5.58
C LYS A 244 -19.92 30.52 6.47
N GLY A 245 -18.79 30.01 5.99
CA GLY A 245 -17.50 30.13 6.62
C GLY A 245 -16.40 30.27 5.58
N TRP A 246 -15.15 30.29 6.02
CA TRP A 246 -14.00 30.40 5.14
C TRP A 246 -12.81 29.60 5.68
N GLY A 247 -11.96 29.12 4.78
CA GLY A 247 -10.78 28.34 5.14
C GLY A 247 -9.51 29.19 5.14
N SER A 248 -8.66 28.96 6.13
CA SER A 248 -7.23 29.29 6.09
C SER A 248 -6.40 28.01 6.19
N ARG A 249 -5.09 28.14 6.32
CA ARG A 249 -4.16 27.01 6.43
C ARG A 249 -3.03 27.35 7.40
N TYR A 250 -2.61 26.38 8.21
CA TYR A 250 -1.47 26.54 9.11
C TYR A 250 -0.78 25.20 9.41
N TRP A 251 0.46 25.29 9.88
CA TRP A 251 1.15 24.20 10.56
C TRP A 251 2.29 24.78 11.40
N ASP A 252 2.09 24.86 12.72
CA ASP A 252 3.02 25.46 13.68
C ASP A 252 3.80 24.40 14.51
N CYS A 253 3.50 23.13 14.29
CA CYS A 253 4.02 21.97 15.01
C CYS A 253 3.66 21.90 16.51
N CYS A 254 2.86 22.85 17.02
CA CYS A 254 2.50 22.91 18.43
C CYS A 254 1.60 21.73 18.83
N LYS A 255 1.61 21.38 20.12
CA LYS A 255 0.56 20.53 20.69
C LYS A 255 -0.80 21.19 20.45
N PRO A 256 -1.79 20.48 19.87
CA PRO A 256 -3.14 21.03 19.69
C PRO A 256 -3.82 21.33 21.04
N HIS A 257 -4.64 22.40 21.10
CA HIS A 257 -5.42 22.79 22.29
C HIS A 257 -6.25 21.62 22.84
N CYS A 258 -6.87 20.84 21.96
CA CYS A 258 -7.73 19.72 22.34
C CYS A 258 -6.95 18.49 22.82
N SER A 259 -5.62 18.54 22.86
CA SER A 259 -4.77 17.50 23.45
C SER A 259 -4.49 17.73 24.94
N SER A 260 -5.18 18.69 25.58
CA SER A 260 -5.07 18.94 27.03
C SER A 260 -6.32 18.42 27.76
N PRO A 261 -6.17 17.61 28.83
CA PRO A 261 -7.32 17.11 29.60
C PRO A 261 -8.06 18.21 30.36
N PHE A 262 -7.45 19.40 30.51
CA PHE A 262 -8.08 20.54 31.18
C PHE A 262 -8.97 21.35 30.23
N ASN A 263 -8.84 21.12 28.92
CA ASN A 263 -9.57 21.86 27.90
C ASN A 263 -10.80 21.09 27.41
N THR A 264 -10.74 19.76 27.41
CA THR A 264 -11.79 18.91 26.86
C THR A 264 -11.75 17.51 27.46
N LYS A 265 -12.87 16.78 27.35
CA LYS A 265 -12.94 15.33 27.56
C LYS A 265 -12.70 14.54 26.26
N HIS A 266 -12.70 15.21 25.11
CA HIS A 266 -12.50 14.64 23.78
C HIS A 266 -11.06 14.90 23.31
N LEU A 267 -10.13 14.20 23.95
CA LEU A 267 -8.70 14.38 23.70
C LEU A 267 -8.33 14.08 22.26
N CYS A 268 -7.68 15.05 21.62
CA CYS A 268 -6.96 14.85 20.37
C CYS A 268 -5.54 14.37 20.66
N ALA A 269 -4.99 13.52 19.81
CA ALA A 269 -3.63 13.03 20.03
C ALA A 269 -2.56 14.11 19.84
N ASN A 270 -1.42 13.90 20.46
CA ASN A 270 -0.21 14.68 20.24
C ASN A 270 0.98 13.71 20.21
N CYS A 271 2.02 14.08 19.49
CA CYS A 271 3.15 13.19 19.24
C CYS A 271 4.45 13.75 19.85
N ASP A 272 5.47 12.92 19.94
CA ASP A 272 6.83 13.38 20.22
C ASP A 272 7.43 14.13 19.01
N SER A 273 8.71 14.47 19.09
CA SER A 273 9.41 15.19 18.04
C SER A 273 9.49 14.43 16.71
N SER A 274 9.33 13.11 16.70
CA SER A 274 9.26 12.34 15.45
C SER A 274 8.01 12.68 14.64
N GLY A 275 6.95 13.15 15.30
CA GLY A 275 5.63 13.41 14.72
C GLY A 275 4.82 12.14 14.42
N PHE A 276 5.35 10.94 14.71
CA PHE A 276 4.69 9.66 14.48
C PHE A 276 4.18 9.03 15.77
N ASP A 277 5.03 9.00 16.79
CA ASP A 277 4.74 8.31 18.03
C ASP A 277 3.92 9.19 18.97
N GLU A 278 2.72 8.74 19.31
CA GLU A 278 1.82 9.44 20.23
C GLU A 278 2.41 9.42 21.64
N VAL A 279 2.42 10.59 22.29
CA VAL A 279 2.76 10.70 23.71
C VAL A 279 1.52 11.05 24.50
N PRO A 280 1.40 10.60 25.77
CA PRO A 280 0.23 10.88 26.58
C PRO A 280 -0.13 12.37 26.58
N CYS A 281 -1.42 12.70 26.44
CA CYS A 281 -1.91 14.07 26.55
C CYS A 281 -1.63 14.70 27.93
N TYR A 282 -1.50 13.84 28.94
CA TYR A 282 -1.17 14.16 30.31
C TYR A 282 -0.47 12.98 30.98
N VAL A 283 0.25 13.29 32.05
CA VAL A 283 0.86 12.32 32.96
C VAL A 283 0.28 12.52 34.35
N LYS A 284 0.27 11.45 35.16
CA LYS A 284 -0.02 11.58 36.58
C LYS A 284 1.24 12.07 37.29
N GLU A 285 1.14 13.17 38.01
CA GLU A 285 2.18 13.65 38.92
C GLU A 285 1.72 13.49 40.37
N GLY A 286 2.69 13.43 41.29
CA GLY A 286 2.45 13.35 42.72
C GLY A 286 3.20 12.20 43.40
N ASN A 287 2.67 11.74 44.52
CA ASN A 287 3.21 10.66 45.34
C ASN A 287 2.09 9.72 45.81
N GLU A 288 2.39 8.72 46.65
CA GLU A 288 1.40 7.75 47.15
C GLU A 288 0.16 8.37 47.81
N TRP A 289 0.26 9.59 48.35
CA TRP A 289 -0.83 10.24 49.10
C TRP A 289 -1.64 11.24 48.29
N SER A 290 -1.12 11.68 47.13
CA SER A 290 -1.78 12.65 46.27
C SER A 290 -1.26 12.53 44.85
N THR A 291 -2.16 12.27 43.91
CA THR A 291 -1.85 12.26 42.47
C THR A 291 -2.83 13.17 41.72
N TRP A 292 -2.33 13.90 40.74
CA TRP A 292 -3.14 14.77 39.87
C TRP A 292 -2.69 14.62 38.41
N ASP A 293 -3.58 14.97 37.49
CA ASP A 293 -3.21 15.05 36.08
C ASP A 293 -2.39 16.31 35.84
N LYS A 294 -1.29 16.18 35.09
CA LYS A 294 -0.55 17.30 34.51
C LYS A 294 -0.51 17.12 33.01
N ALA A 295 -1.02 18.11 32.28
CA ALA A 295 -0.96 18.11 30.84
C ALA A 295 0.50 18.03 30.37
N THR A 296 0.77 17.16 29.40
CA THR A 296 2.08 17.09 28.74
C THR A 296 2.30 18.40 28.00
N GLU A 297 3.40 19.09 28.30
CA GLU A 297 3.61 20.45 27.85
C GLU A 297 3.86 20.54 26.34
N SER A 298 3.32 21.58 25.71
CA SER A 298 3.49 21.85 24.28
C SER A 298 4.93 22.22 23.96
N SER A 299 5.45 21.78 22.82
CA SER A 299 6.76 22.21 22.31
C SER A 299 6.88 23.72 22.13
N CYS A 300 5.77 24.38 21.80
CA CYS A 300 5.67 25.84 21.71
C CYS A 300 5.72 26.54 23.07
N GLN A 301 5.67 25.78 24.17
CA GLN A 301 5.85 26.22 25.55
C GLN A 301 7.11 25.63 26.20
N GLY A 302 7.95 24.93 25.43
CA GLY A 302 9.18 24.30 25.94
C GLY A 302 9.05 22.81 26.29
N GLY A 303 7.87 22.22 26.12
CA GLY A 303 7.63 20.80 26.36
C GLY A 303 7.99 19.88 25.18
N ILE A 304 7.44 18.66 25.24
CA ILE A 304 7.79 17.56 24.32
C ILE A 304 6.64 17.14 23.40
N ALA A 305 5.46 17.76 23.53
CA ALA A 305 4.30 17.42 22.72
C ALA A 305 4.19 18.30 21.48
N TYR A 306 3.99 17.67 20.32
CA TYR A 306 3.88 18.27 19.00
C TYR A 306 2.58 17.84 18.32
N ALA A 307 2.21 18.52 17.23
CA ALA A 307 1.19 18.02 16.31
C ALA A 307 1.64 16.70 15.66
N CYS A 308 0.77 15.70 15.62
CA CYS A 308 1.04 14.43 14.94
C CYS A 308 0.95 14.59 13.41
N TYR A 309 1.84 13.95 12.66
CA TYR A 309 1.77 13.93 11.19
C TYR A 309 0.53 13.20 10.64
N ARG A 310 -0.13 12.38 11.47
CA ARG A 310 -1.44 11.82 11.10
C ARG A 310 -2.55 12.87 11.05
N HIS A 311 -2.31 14.10 11.52
CA HIS A 311 -3.23 15.22 11.38
C HIS A 311 -3.16 15.93 10.01
N VAL A 312 -2.17 15.57 9.18
CA VAL A 312 -2.05 16.11 7.82
C VAL A 312 -3.24 15.63 6.99
N PRO A 313 -3.89 16.52 6.21
CA PRO A 313 -5.02 16.15 5.41
C PRO A 313 -4.64 15.19 4.30
N PHE A 314 -5.63 14.38 3.90
CA PHE A 314 -5.48 13.44 2.82
C PHE A 314 -6.73 13.41 1.96
N ALA A 315 -6.53 13.28 0.65
CA ALA A 315 -7.63 13.02 -0.26
C ALA A 315 -8.18 11.62 0.00
N VAL A 316 -9.49 11.53 0.17
CA VAL A 316 -10.21 10.27 0.05
C VAL A 316 -10.42 10.02 -1.42
N CYS A 317 -11.09 10.89 -2.17
CA CYS A 317 -11.29 10.77 -3.61
C CYS A 317 -11.16 12.16 -4.25
N GLU A 318 -11.42 12.29 -5.56
CA GLU A 318 -11.25 13.56 -6.27
C GLU A 318 -12.03 14.75 -5.68
N ASN A 319 -13.15 14.49 -5.00
CA ASN A 319 -14.03 15.50 -4.39
C ASN A 319 -14.22 15.35 -2.88
N LEU A 320 -13.50 14.44 -2.21
CA LEU A 320 -13.59 14.27 -0.75
C LEU A 320 -12.20 14.20 -0.13
N ALA A 321 -11.97 14.99 0.92
CA ALA A 321 -10.77 14.91 1.75
C ALA A 321 -11.12 14.86 3.25
N TYR A 322 -10.24 14.29 4.06
CA TYR A 322 -10.31 14.38 5.52
C TYR A 322 -9.12 15.12 6.08
N GLY A 323 -9.28 15.73 7.25
CA GLY A 323 -8.18 16.38 7.94
C GLY A 323 -8.58 16.92 9.31
N TYR A 324 -7.79 17.89 9.77
CA TYR A 324 -7.92 18.52 11.07
C TYR A 324 -7.85 20.03 10.89
N ALA A 325 -8.49 20.76 11.80
CA ALA A 325 -8.49 22.22 11.75
C ALA A 325 -8.49 22.84 13.15
N ALA A 326 -7.97 24.07 13.23
CA ALA A 326 -8.33 24.98 14.30
C ALA A 326 -9.66 25.65 13.98
N VAL A 327 -10.54 25.75 14.98
CA VAL A 327 -11.87 26.37 14.86
C VAL A 327 -11.99 27.55 15.82
N PRO A 328 -12.94 28.49 15.60
CA PRO A 328 -13.09 29.67 16.42
C PRO A 328 -13.53 29.31 17.85
N GLY A 329 -12.94 29.94 18.85
CA GLY A 329 -13.29 29.71 20.26
C GLY A 329 -14.57 30.41 20.74
N SER A 330 -15.21 31.22 19.90
CA SER A 330 -16.40 32.01 20.25
C SER A 330 -17.68 31.40 19.70
N GLY A 331 -18.53 30.84 20.58
CA GLY A 331 -19.93 30.55 20.23
C GLY A 331 -20.57 29.32 20.86
N GLU A 332 -19.80 28.30 21.26
CA GLU A 332 -20.35 27.06 21.84
C GLU A 332 -19.48 26.46 22.96
N SER A 333 -20.11 25.62 23.80
CA SER A 333 -19.45 24.65 24.66
C SER A 333 -18.51 23.73 23.87
N ASP A 334 -17.36 23.40 24.47
CA ASP A 334 -16.34 22.41 24.04
C ASP A 334 -16.49 21.89 22.59
N LEU A 335 -15.82 22.57 21.65
CA LEU A 335 -15.77 22.17 20.23
C LEU A 335 -14.77 21.06 19.95
N CYS A 336 -13.93 20.68 20.92
CA CYS A 336 -12.90 19.70 20.69
C CYS A 336 -13.47 18.33 20.30
N GLY A 337 -12.85 17.71 19.29
CA GLY A 337 -13.26 16.41 18.78
C GLY A 337 -14.55 16.43 17.93
N LYS A 338 -15.24 17.57 17.81
CA LYS A 338 -16.36 17.70 16.87
C LYS A 338 -15.85 17.59 15.42
N CYS A 339 -16.67 17.00 14.56
CA CYS A 339 -16.41 16.91 13.13
C CYS A 339 -17.27 17.92 12.37
N PHE A 340 -16.69 18.57 11.37
CA PHE A 340 -17.37 19.53 10.50
C PHE A 340 -17.22 19.09 9.04
N GLN A 341 -18.31 19.14 8.29
CA GLN A 341 -18.28 19.01 6.84
C GLN A 341 -18.17 20.41 6.22
N LEU A 342 -17.11 20.61 5.45
CA LEU A 342 -16.82 21.82 4.71
C LEU A 342 -17.14 21.58 3.23
N ASP A 343 -18.20 22.20 2.74
CA ASP A 343 -18.57 22.16 1.33
C ASP A 343 -18.07 23.43 0.65
N PHE A 344 -17.05 23.29 -0.21
CA PHE A 344 -16.40 24.43 -0.85
C PHE A 344 -17.25 24.97 -2.01
N ASP A 345 -17.55 26.26 -1.97
CA ASP A 345 -18.31 26.96 -3.02
C ASP A 345 -17.42 27.63 -4.08
N GLY A 346 -16.11 27.65 -3.83
CA GLY A 346 -15.09 28.27 -4.67
C GLY A 346 -14.98 29.79 -4.55
N GLY A 347 -15.53 30.36 -3.47
CA GLY A 347 -15.37 31.77 -3.10
C GLY A 347 -14.06 32.07 -2.35
N SER A 348 -13.95 33.31 -1.87
CA SER A 348 -12.85 33.79 -1.01
C SER A 348 -13.39 34.73 0.07
N SER A 349 -12.81 34.71 1.27
CA SER A 349 -13.24 35.57 2.39
C SER A 349 -13.03 37.06 2.14
N ASN A 350 -12.07 37.42 1.30
CA ASN A 350 -11.78 38.80 0.91
C ASN A 350 -12.42 39.21 -0.43
N ASN A 351 -13.30 38.37 -1.00
CA ASN A 351 -13.90 38.53 -2.33
C ASN A 351 -12.92 38.56 -3.52
N ASP A 352 -11.65 38.23 -3.32
CA ASP A 352 -10.65 38.09 -4.39
C ASP A 352 -10.58 36.63 -4.88
N VAL A 353 -11.53 36.25 -5.73
CA VAL A 353 -11.66 34.88 -6.24
C VAL A 353 -10.60 34.61 -7.32
N LYS A 354 -9.82 33.53 -7.15
CA LYS A 354 -8.72 33.10 -8.03
C LYS A 354 -9.05 31.77 -8.69
N ALA A 355 -8.24 31.34 -9.65
CA ALA A 355 -8.41 30.03 -10.31
C ALA A 355 -8.42 28.89 -9.28
N ALA A 356 -7.47 28.89 -8.34
CA ALA A 356 -7.38 27.90 -7.27
C ALA A 356 -8.65 27.85 -6.38
N HIS A 357 -9.26 29.00 -6.08
CA HIS A 357 -10.53 29.04 -5.35
C HIS A 357 -11.64 28.34 -6.15
N ARG A 358 -11.79 28.68 -7.43
CA ARG A 358 -12.82 28.08 -8.30
C ARG A 358 -12.65 26.57 -8.45
N MET A 359 -11.40 26.06 -8.47
CA MET A 359 -11.10 24.62 -8.55
C MET A 359 -11.61 23.84 -7.33
N MET A 360 -11.82 24.50 -6.19
CA MET A 360 -12.35 23.86 -4.99
C MET A 360 -13.88 23.69 -5.04
N LYS A 361 -14.59 24.38 -5.94
CA LYS A 361 -16.05 24.35 -5.99
C LYS A 361 -16.58 22.92 -6.16
N GLY A 362 -17.49 22.53 -5.28
CA GLY A 362 -18.12 21.20 -5.29
C GLY A 362 -17.30 20.09 -4.64
N LYS A 363 -16.13 20.41 -4.07
CA LYS A 363 -15.36 19.50 -3.22
C LYS A 363 -15.85 19.62 -1.78
N THR A 364 -15.73 18.52 -1.05
CA THR A 364 -16.09 18.40 0.37
C THR A 364 -14.86 18.00 1.18
N MET A 365 -14.72 18.57 2.38
CA MET A 365 -13.72 18.12 3.35
C MET A 365 -14.36 17.91 4.71
N ILE A 366 -14.09 16.77 5.35
CA ILE A 366 -14.48 16.55 6.75
C ILE A 366 -13.28 16.81 7.64
N VAL A 367 -13.43 17.73 8.60
CA VAL A 367 -12.36 18.10 9.53
C VAL A 367 -12.74 17.80 10.96
N VAL A 368 -11.78 17.33 11.75
CA VAL A 368 -11.89 17.28 13.22
C VAL A 368 -11.36 18.59 13.80
N ALA A 369 -12.11 19.20 14.70
CA ALA A 369 -11.64 20.32 15.51
C ALA A 369 -10.63 19.81 16.56
N SER A 370 -9.34 19.93 16.24
CA SER A 370 -8.22 19.56 17.11
C SER A 370 -7.64 20.73 17.88
N ASN A 371 -7.90 21.95 17.42
CA ASN A 371 -7.38 23.16 18.03
C ASN A 371 -8.47 24.21 18.13
N ILE A 372 -8.38 25.07 19.14
CA ILE A 372 -9.24 26.24 19.30
C ILE A 372 -8.35 27.46 19.15
N GLY A 373 -8.59 28.25 18.10
CA GLY A 373 -7.82 29.46 17.86
C GLY A 373 -8.51 30.66 18.48
N HIS A 374 -7.78 31.42 19.30
CA HIS A 374 -8.26 32.71 19.83
C HIS A 374 -8.12 33.85 18.80
N ASP A 375 -7.30 33.63 17.77
CA ASP A 375 -7.09 34.47 16.59
C ASP A 375 -7.94 34.03 15.38
N VAL A 376 -8.70 32.94 15.52
CA VAL A 376 -9.58 32.41 14.47
C VAL A 376 -10.92 33.15 14.53
N SER A 377 -11.25 33.86 13.46
CA SER A 377 -12.46 34.69 13.34
C SER A 377 -13.72 33.85 13.21
N GLY A 378 -14.89 34.41 13.51
CA GLY A 378 -16.17 33.71 13.36
C GLY A 378 -16.35 33.09 11.96
N GLY A 379 -16.67 31.80 11.91
CA GLY A 379 -16.82 31.05 10.66
C GLY A 379 -15.52 30.62 9.96
N GLN A 380 -14.34 30.88 10.55
CA GLN A 380 -13.05 30.47 9.99
C GLN A 380 -12.70 29.02 10.39
N PHE A 381 -12.16 28.26 9.44
CA PHE A 381 -11.53 26.96 9.68
C PHE A 381 -10.08 27.01 9.25
N ASP A 382 -9.14 26.96 10.20
CA ASP A 382 -7.71 26.97 9.90
C ASP A 382 -7.21 25.54 9.72
N ILE A 383 -7.10 25.10 8.47
CA ILE A 383 -6.86 23.70 8.14
C ILE A 383 -5.37 23.37 8.37
N MET A 384 -5.09 22.24 9.04
CA MET A 384 -3.72 21.83 9.37
C MET A 384 -2.97 21.34 8.12
N ILE A 385 -2.29 22.21 7.39
CA ILE A 385 -1.55 21.87 6.16
C ILE A 385 -0.06 22.16 6.40
N PRO A 386 0.83 21.15 6.42
CA PRO A 386 2.28 21.37 6.48
C PRO A 386 2.75 22.36 5.42
N GLY A 387 3.51 23.37 5.83
CA GLY A 387 3.92 24.48 4.95
C GLY A 387 2.81 25.48 4.67
N GLY A 388 1.69 25.46 5.40
CA GLY A 388 0.61 26.45 5.35
C GLY A 388 0.91 27.76 6.07
N GLY A 389 2.01 27.81 6.83
CA GLY A 389 2.45 28.95 7.63
C GLY A 389 2.53 28.59 9.11
N LEU A 390 3.56 29.12 9.78
CA LEU A 390 3.79 28.87 11.21
C LEU A 390 2.88 29.71 12.12
N GLY A 391 2.32 30.81 11.60
CA GLY A 391 1.45 31.69 12.38
C GLY A 391 2.16 32.35 13.56
N ALA A 392 1.44 32.54 14.67
CA ALA A 392 1.97 33.22 15.85
C ALA A 392 3.02 32.39 16.61
N PHE A 393 3.01 31.06 16.48
CA PHE A 393 3.80 30.14 17.32
C PHE A 393 4.89 29.44 16.51
N ARG A 394 5.96 30.19 16.20
CA ARG A 394 7.04 29.71 15.31
C ARG A 394 7.99 28.71 15.95
N ASP A 395 8.05 28.66 17.28
CA ASP A 395 9.04 27.87 18.00
C ASP A 395 8.80 26.35 17.97
N GLY A 396 7.57 25.90 17.69
CA GLY A 396 7.24 24.48 17.61
C GLY A 396 8.04 23.79 16.52
N CYS A 397 7.92 24.28 15.28
CA CYS A 397 8.62 23.67 14.14
C CYS A 397 10.13 23.88 14.20
N LYS A 398 10.58 25.03 14.73
CA LYS A 398 12.01 25.27 15.02
C LYS A 398 12.60 24.14 15.87
N LYS A 399 11.93 23.80 16.97
CA LYS A 399 12.37 22.73 17.88
C LYS A 399 12.20 21.34 17.28
N GLN A 400 11.07 21.09 16.60
CA GLN A 400 10.77 19.76 16.08
C GLN A 400 11.75 19.35 14.98
N TRP A 401 12.02 20.27 14.06
CA TRP A 401 12.77 19.96 12.83
C TRP A 401 14.19 20.53 12.85
N GLY A 402 14.56 21.32 13.86
CA GLY A 402 15.87 21.97 13.92
C GLY A 402 16.09 22.97 12.79
N VAL A 403 15.02 23.62 12.33
CA VAL A 403 15.02 24.50 11.15
C VAL A 403 15.11 25.97 11.53
N ASP A 404 15.73 26.76 10.67
CA ASP A 404 15.61 28.21 10.73
C ASP A 404 14.22 28.61 10.27
N VAL A 405 13.46 29.25 11.15
CA VAL A 405 12.07 29.67 10.87
C VAL A 405 12.01 30.96 10.06
N ASP A 406 13.12 31.69 9.94
CA ASP A 406 13.23 32.87 9.09
C ASP A 406 13.65 32.51 7.64
N ASP A 407 14.02 31.25 7.39
CA ASP A 407 14.28 30.73 6.04
C ASP A 407 12.96 30.45 5.29
N GLN A 408 12.55 31.41 4.47
CA GLN A 408 11.32 31.32 3.68
C GLN A 408 11.36 30.24 2.57
N GLU A 409 12.54 29.75 2.17
CA GLU A 409 12.62 28.64 1.21
C GLU A 409 12.28 27.31 1.90
N LEU A 410 12.55 27.22 3.20
CA LEU A 410 12.35 26.02 4.00
C LEU A 410 10.96 25.96 4.64
N VAL A 411 10.52 27.04 5.29
CA VAL A 411 9.24 27.07 6.04
C VAL A 411 8.16 27.94 5.40
N GLY A 412 8.52 28.72 4.38
CA GLY A 412 7.60 29.65 3.71
C GLY A 412 7.38 30.96 4.46
N ASN A 413 6.39 31.73 4.01
CA ASN A 413 5.97 32.94 4.71
C ASN A 413 5.30 32.57 6.03
N ASN A 414 5.50 33.40 7.06
CA ASN A 414 4.90 33.15 8.37
C ASN A 414 3.37 32.97 8.29
N LEU A 415 2.71 33.77 7.45
CA LEU A 415 1.30 33.63 7.09
C LEU A 415 1.17 33.11 5.65
N GLY A 416 0.50 31.98 5.50
CA GLY A 416 0.21 31.36 4.22
C GLY A 416 1.34 30.48 3.64
N GLY A 417 2.52 30.48 4.24
CA GLY A 417 3.54 29.44 4.07
C GLY A 417 4.21 29.39 2.70
N LEU A 418 4.59 28.19 2.27
CA LEU A 418 5.39 27.96 1.06
C LEU A 418 4.68 28.45 -0.21
N ILE A 419 3.37 28.22 -0.29
CA ILE A 419 2.58 28.65 -1.45
C ILE A 419 2.53 30.18 -1.57
N SER A 420 2.50 30.92 -0.46
CA SER A 420 2.54 32.39 -0.49
C SER A 420 3.89 32.93 -0.98
N VAL A 421 5.00 32.23 -0.70
CA VAL A 421 6.32 32.57 -1.25
C VAL A 421 6.37 32.31 -2.75
N CYS A 422 5.78 31.20 -3.20
CA CYS A 422 5.67 30.91 -4.63
C CYS A 422 4.82 31.97 -5.34
N GLN A 423 3.64 32.27 -4.80
CA GLN A 423 2.70 33.24 -5.36
C GLN A 423 3.25 34.67 -5.40
N SER A 424 4.10 35.07 -4.46
CA SER A 424 4.75 36.39 -4.50
C SER A 424 5.81 36.51 -5.60
N LYS A 425 6.44 35.39 -6.00
CA LYS A 425 7.45 35.34 -7.06
C LYS A 425 6.83 35.24 -8.46
N HIS A 426 5.81 34.39 -8.62
CA HIS A 426 5.26 34.03 -9.94
C HIS A 426 3.90 34.66 -10.24
N GLY A 427 3.23 35.22 -9.23
CA GLY A 427 1.87 35.72 -9.32
C GLY A 427 0.84 34.72 -8.80
N TRP A 428 -0.30 35.24 -8.33
CA TRP A 428 -1.33 34.45 -7.64
C TRP A 428 -2.16 33.56 -8.57
N ASP A 429 -2.08 33.80 -9.88
CA ASP A 429 -2.75 33.03 -10.94
C ASP A 429 -1.72 32.32 -11.85
N ALA A 430 -0.47 32.16 -11.40
CA ALA A 430 0.54 31.40 -12.13
C ALA A 430 0.13 29.92 -12.25
N ASP A 431 0.51 29.29 -13.37
CA ASP A 431 0.32 27.86 -13.58
C ASP A 431 1.17 27.05 -12.58
N LEU A 432 0.71 25.86 -12.21
CA LEU A 432 1.41 24.95 -11.30
C LEU A 432 2.76 24.45 -11.86
N GLU A 433 2.97 24.59 -13.16
CA GLU A 433 4.21 24.19 -13.85
C GLU A 433 5.28 25.31 -13.97
N VAL A 434 4.97 26.52 -13.50
CA VAL A 434 5.90 27.68 -13.47
C VAL A 434 6.60 27.77 -12.13
#